data_AF-A0A3D1YB18-F1
#
_entry.id   AF-A0A3D1YB18-F1
#
_cell.length_a   1.000
_cell.length_b   1.000
_cell.length_c   1.000
_cell.angle_alpha   90.00
_cell.angle_beta   90.00
_cell.angle_gamma   90.00
#
_symmetry.space_group_name_H-M   'P 1'
#
loop_
_entity.id
_entity.type
_entity.pdbx_description
1 polymer ?
#
loop_
_entity_poly.entity_id
_entity_poly.type
_entity_poly.pdbx_seq_one_letter_code
_entity_poly.pdbx_strand_id
1 'polypeptide(L)'
;MATQNGTGRMVSREVDFCRAYSMEAKEQLEKLFLKNRISYFIEWQDRSLFSRIFGKNEKGKNIFTIRINEADIEKATELVNGIDSVKIRKKKENER
;
A
#
# COMPACT_ATOMS: atom_id res chain seq x y z
N MET A 1 -40.68 -7.94 11.22
CA MET A 1 -39.82 -7.20 12.17
C MET A 1 -38.48 -7.91 12.22
N ALA A 2 -37.45 -7.36 11.58
CA ALA A 2 -36.10 -7.90 11.63
C ALA A 2 -35.21 -6.86 12.31
N THR A 3 -35.01 -7.04 13.62
CA THR A 3 -34.02 -6.32 14.41
C THR A 3 -32.68 -7.03 14.22
N GLN A 4 -31.79 -6.44 13.43
CA GLN A 4 -30.36 -6.75 13.48
C GLN A 4 -29.69 -5.66 14.33
N ASN A 5 -29.52 -5.95 15.61
CA ASN A 5 -28.71 -5.16 16.54
C ASN A 5 -27.35 -5.86 16.72
N GLY A 6 -26.25 -5.09 16.64
CA GLY A 6 -25.05 -5.44 17.39
C GLY A 6 -23.73 -5.46 16.62
N THR A 7 -23.17 -4.27 16.41
CA THR A 7 -21.73 -3.99 16.20
C THR A 7 -21.08 -4.64 14.99
N GLY A 8 -21.32 -4.08 13.81
CA GLY A 8 -20.40 -4.21 12.69
C GLY A 8 -19.07 -3.54 13.06
N ARG A 9 -18.19 -4.26 13.77
CA ARG A 9 -16.77 -3.92 13.79
C ARG A 9 -16.33 -4.01 12.34
N MET A 10 -16.26 -2.87 11.65
CA MET A 10 -15.45 -2.77 10.45
C MET A 10 -14.05 -3.21 10.88
N VAL A 11 -13.70 -4.45 10.55
CA VAL A 11 -12.34 -4.94 10.79
C VAL A 11 -11.50 -4.16 9.80
N SER A 12 -10.91 -3.06 10.27
CA SER A 12 -9.95 -2.27 9.50
C SER A 12 -8.76 -3.15 9.15
N ARG A 13 -8.83 -3.83 8.01
CA ARG A 13 -7.76 -4.65 7.48
C ARG A 13 -6.82 -3.74 6.71
N GLU A 14 -5.65 -3.50 7.27
CA GLU A 14 -4.57 -2.85 6.54
C GLU A 14 -3.96 -3.83 5.54
N VAL A 15 -4.03 -3.48 4.25
CA VAL A 15 -3.54 -4.33 3.16
C VAL A 15 -2.36 -3.69 2.46
N ASP A 16 -1.47 -4.52 1.91
CA ASP A 16 -0.43 -4.07 1.00
C ASP A 16 -1.05 -3.52 -0.29
N PHE A 17 -0.94 -2.21 -0.49
CA PHE A 17 -1.57 -1.53 -1.62
C PHE A 17 -0.61 -1.38 -2.79
N CYS A 18 0.54 -0.75 -2.56
CA CYS A 18 1.49 -0.48 -3.63
C CYS A 18 2.93 -0.43 -3.14
N ARG A 19 3.86 -0.41 -4.10
CA ARG A 19 5.28 -0.20 -3.84
C ARG A 19 5.80 1.00 -4.62
N ALA A 20 6.54 1.86 -3.93
CA ALA A 20 7.31 2.95 -4.52
C ALA A 20 8.79 2.58 -4.56
N TYR A 21 9.45 2.90 -5.68
CA TYR A 21 10.84 2.52 -5.97
C TYR A 21 11.81 3.70 -5.94
N SER A 22 11.32 4.91 -5.65
CA SER A 22 12.10 6.14 -5.52
C SER A 22 11.56 6.98 -4.35
N MET A 23 12.40 7.87 -3.82
CA MET A 23 11.96 8.84 -2.80
C MET A 23 10.91 9.81 -3.36
N GLU A 24 11.05 10.25 -4.61
CA GLU A 24 10.07 11.13 -5.27
C GLU A 24 8.70 10.47 -5.37
N ALA A 25 8.64 9.20 -5.80
CA ALA A 25 7.37 8.47 -5.88
C ALA A 25 6.74 8.27 -4.49
N LYS A 26 7.56 8.04 -3.45
CA LYS A 26 7.10 7.99 -2.06
C LYS A 26 6.46 9.32 -1.66
N GLU A 27 7.17 10.44 -1.82
CA GLU A 27 6.66 11.76 -1.42
C GLU A 27 5.39 12.16 -2.17
N GLN A 28 5.30 11.82 -3.46
CA GLN A 28 4.09 12.03 -4.25
C GLN A 28 2.90 11.25 -3.71
N LEU A 29 3.10 9.97 -3.37
CA LEU A 29 2.06 9.13 -2.75
C LEU A 29 1.63 9.67 -1.39
N GLU A 30 2.56 10.09 -0.54
CA GLU A 30 2.25 10.65 0.77
C GLU A 30 1.39 11.91 0.65
N LYS A 31 1.79 12.86 -0.21
CA LYS A 31 1.02 14.07 -0.47
C LYS A 31 -0.38 13.75 -0.99
N LEU A 32 -0.49 12.77 -1.88
CA LEU A 32 -1.75 12.33 -2.46
C LEU A 32 -2.67 11.71 -1.40
N PHE A 33 -2.17 10.79 -0.56
CA PHE A 33 -2.98 10.16 0.49
C PHE A 33 -3.41 11.15 1.57
N LEU A 34 -2.50 12.02 2.03
CA LEU A 34 -2.81 13.07 3.01
C LEU A 34 -3.89 14.03 2.49
N LYS A 35 -3.76 14.49 1.24
CA LYS A 35 -4.74 15.39 0.60
C LYS A 35 -6.13 14.73 0.51
N ASN A 36 -6.18 13.43 0.31
CA ASN A 36 -7.43 12.67 0.14
C ASN A 36 -7.95 12.03 1.44
N ARG A 37 -7.32 12.34 2.59
CA ARG A 37 -7.66 11.79 3.92
C ARG A 37 -7.62 10.26 3.97
N ILE A 38 -6.73 9.65 3.21
CA ILE A 38 -6.51 8.19 3.21
C ILE A 38 -5.47 7.88 4.28
N SER A 39 -5.81 6.99 5.21
CA SER A 39 -4.86 6.51 6.22
C SER A 39 -3.89 5.54 5.56
N TYR A 40 -2.60 5.79 5.72
CA TYR A 40 -1.54 4.97 5.12
C TYR A 40 -0.43 4.67 6.11
N PHE A 41 0.25 3.54 5.89
CA PHE A 41 1.43 3.12 6.61
C PHE A 41 2.53 2.80 5.59
N ILE A 42 3.76 3.25 5.86
CA ILE A 42 4.92 2.96 5.02
C ILE A 42 5.84 2.01 5.77
N GLU A 43 5.94 0.79 5.27
CA GLU A 43 6.92 -0.17 5.75
C GLU A 43 8.28 0.15 5.13
N TRP A 44 9.25 0.50 5.97
CA TRP A 44 10.63 0.71 5.56
C TRP A 44 11.30 -0.66 5.44
N GLN A 45 11.66 -1.06 4.22
CA GLN A 45 12.40 -2.30 4.01
C GLN A 45 13.86 -2.07 4.38
N ASP A 46 14.32 -2.70 5.47
CA ASP A 46 15.72 -2.66 5.85
C ASP A 46 16.55 -3.34 4.74
N ARG A 47 17.47 -2.56 4.15
CA ARG A 47 18.31 -3.00 3.02
C ARG A 47 19.11 -4.26 3.35
N SER A 48 19.35 -4.54 4.63
CA SER A 48 20.17 -5.65 5.09
C SER A 48 19.51 -7.02 4.86
N LEU A 49 18.18 -7.12 4.96
CA LEU A 49 17.47 -8.39 4.85
C LEU A 49 17.35 -8.90 3.39
N PHE A 50 17.23 -7.99 2.42
CA PHE A 50 17.15 -8.36 1.00
C PHE A 50 18.52 -8.65 0.37
N SER A 51 19.58 -7.98 0.84
CA SER A 51 20.97 -8.18 0.38
C SER A 51 21.46 -9.62 0.63
N ARG A 52 20.90 -10.31 1.62
CA ARG A 52 21.27 -11.69 1.97
C ARG A 52 20.60 -12.75 1.09
N ILE A 53 19.44 -12.46 0.50
CA ILE A 53 18.68 -13.40 -0.35
C ILE A 53 18.94 -13.15 -1.83
N PHE A 54 19.12 -11.90 -2.24
CA PHE A 54 19.43 -11.52 -3.62
C PHE A 54 20.89 -11.07 -3.70
N GLY A 55 21.76 -12.05 -3.94
CA GLY A 55 23.21 -11.88 -3.90
C GLY A 55 23.70 -10.65 -4.67
N LYS A 56 24.65 -9.94 -4.04
CA LYS A 56 25.64 -9.00 -4.62
C LYS A 56 25.29 -8.56 -6.05
N ASN A 57 24.63 -7.41 -6.20
CA ASN A 57 24.83 -6.43 -7.31
C ASN A 57 23.67 -5.43 -7.52
N GLU A 58 22.71 -5.28 -6.61
CA GLU A 58 21.73 -4.21 -6.74
C GLU A 58 22.13 -3.02 -5.89
N LYS A 59 22.73 -1.99 -6.52
CA LYS A 59 22.84 -0.63 -5.96
C LYS A 59 21.51 -0.31 -5.26
N GLY A 60 21.55 -0.13 -3.94
CA GLY A 60 20.38 -0.16 -3.05
C GLY A 60 19.17 0.60 -3.58
N LYS A 61 18.25 -0.12 -4.21
CA LYS A 61 16.96 0.43 -4.64
C LYS A 61 16.13 0.61 -3.38
N ASN A 62 15.79 1.85 -3.04
CA ASN A 62 14.89 2.12 -1.92
C ASN A 62 13.49 1.65 -2.32
N ILE A 63 12.99 0.59 -1.67
CA ILE A 63 11.65 0.07 -1.90
C ILE A 63 10.81 0.40 -0.67
N PHE A 64 9.73 1.14 -0.89
CA PHE A 64 8.75 1.48 0.14
C PHE A 64 7.49 0.69 -0.13
N THR A 65 7.02 -0.10 0.83
CA THR A 65 5.72 -0.78 0.72
C THR A 65 4.68 0.08 1.44
N ILE A 66 3.66 0.52 0.71
CA ILE A 66 2.58 1.33 1.26
C ILE A 66 1.40 0.42 1.54
N ARG A 67 0.90 0.50 2.77
CA ARG A 67 -0.30 -0.18 3.24
C ARG A 67 -1.39 0.84 3.52
N ILE A 68 -2.63 0.52 3.18
CA ILE A 68 -3.80 1.38 3.45
C ILE A 68 -4.94 0.52 3.99
N ASN A 69 -5.99 1.16 4.50
CA ASN A 69 -7.20 0.46 4.88
C ASN A 69 -7.88 -0.16 3.64
N GLU A 70 -8.38 -1.38 3.77
CA GLU A 70 -9.12 -2.06 2.69
C GLU A 70 -10.29 -1.21 2.13
N ALA A 71 -10.96 -0.41 2.97
CA ALA A 71 -12.03 0.48 2.54
C ALA A 71 -11.56 1.62 1.61
N ASP A 72 -10.28 1.99 1.65
CA ASP A 72 -9.73 3.07 0.84
C ASP A 72 -9.12 2.58 -0.48
N ILE A 73 -9.11 1.26 -0.75
CA ILE A 73 -8.46 0.69 -1.95
C ILE A 73 -9.02 1.27 -3.23
N GLU A 74 -10.34 1.32 -3.37
CA GLU A 74 -10.99 1.76 -4.62
C GLU A 74 -10.61 3.21 -4.92
N LYS A 75 -10.82 4.10 -3.94
CA LYS A 75 -10.44 5.51 -4.01
C LYS A 75 -8.95 5.69 -4.27
N ALA A 76 -8.11 4.97 -3.54
CA ALA A 76 -6.66 5.04 -3.71
C ALA A 76 -6.25 4.62 -5.12
N THR A 77 -6.83 3.55 -5.66
CA THR A 77 -6.56 3.02 -7.00
C THR A 77 -6.86 4.05 -8.08
N GLU A 78 -8.02 4.70 -8.01
CA GLU A 78 -8.38 5.77 -8.96
C GLU A 78 -7.38 6.93 -8.91
N LEU A 79 -6.93 7.32 -7.71
CA LEU A 79 -6.00 8.43 -7.53
C LEU A 79 -4.58 8.10 -8.00
N VAL A 80 -4.09 6.87 -7.82
CA VAL A 80 -2.73 6.48 -8.26
C VAL A 80 -2.66 6.05 -9.72
N ASN A 81 -3.78 5.88 -10.41
CA ASN A 81 -3.82 5.49 -11.82
C ASN A 81 -3.14 6.52 -12.77
N GLY A 82 -2.76 7.69 -12.27
CA GLY A 82 -1.97 8.71 -12.97
C GLY A 82 -0.49 8.80 -12.56
N ILE A 83 0.04 7.86 -11.76
CA ILE A 83 1.44 7.86 -11.31
C ILE A 83 2.19 6.67 -11.90
N ASP A 84 2.91 6.90 -13.01
CA ASP A 84 3.70 5.89 -13.74
C ASP A 84 4.73 5.11 -12.88
N SER A 85 5.19 5.70 -11.78
CA SER A 85 6.25 5.13 -10.95
C SER A 85 5.77 4.18 -9.83
N VAL A 86 4.47 3.87 -9.78
CA VAL A 86 3.87 3.11 -8.68
C VAL A 86 3.31 1.78 -9.17
N LYS A 87 3.77 0.69 -8.56
CA LYS A 87 3.24 -0.66 -8.84
C LYS A 87 2.17 -1.02 -7.81
N ILE A 88 0.91 -0.98 -8.23
CA ILE A 88 -0.22 -1.46 -7.42
C ILE A 88 -0.12 -2.99 -7.29
N ARG A 89 -0.21 -3.50 -6.06
CA ARG A 89 -0.36 -4.93 -5.80
C ARG A 89 -1.83 -5.27 -6.00
N LYS A 90 -2.16 -5.93 -7.11
CA LYS A 90 -3.50 -6.50 -7.29
C LYS A 90 -3.76 -7.49 -6.14
N LYS A 91 -4.91 -7.34 -5.47
CA LYS A 91 -5.41 -8.32 -4.50
C LYS A 91 -5.47 -9.66 -5.23
N LYS A 92 -4.80 -10.70 -4.71
CA LYS A 92 -5.06 -12.06 -5.18
C LYS A 92 -6.52 -12.34 -4.82
N GLU A 93 -7.38 -12.31 -5.82
CA GLU A 93 -8.72 -12.85 -5.72
C GLU A 93 -8.53 -14.31 -5.33
N ASN A 94 -8.93 -14.62 -4.10
CA ASN A 94 -8.82 -15.96 -3.58
C ASN A 94 -10.02 -16.71 -4.15
N GLU A 95 -9.85 -17.33 -5.32
CA GLU A 95 -10.75 -18.37 -5.84
C GLU A 95 -11.00 -19.41 -4.74
N ARG A 96 -12.17 -19.35 -4.08
CA ARG A 96 -12.84 -20.47 -3.41
C ARG A 96 -14.34 -20.23 -3.33
#